data_AF-A0A171DL10-F1
#
_entry.id   AF-A0A171DL10-F1
#
_cell.length_a   1.000
_cell.length_b   1.000
_cell.length_c   1.000
_cell.angle_alpha   90.00
_cell.angle_beta   90.00
_cell.angle_gamma   90.00
#
_symmetry.space_group_name_H-M   'P 1'
#
loop_
_entity.id
_entity.type
_entity.pdbx_description
1 polymer ?
#
loop_
_entity_poly.entity_id
_entity_poly.type
_entity_poly.pdbx_seq_one_letter_code
_entity_poly.pdbx_strand_id
1 'polypeptide(L)'
;MTGGAHCGGLEDIDRVMEQPGSWIDALLAVPGRYPLRATTGRSAGGPPEGLPYGWLFWVCRVAGRPAYMAAGWAGQYVLVVPEETLTIVVTGDPEGLRPGSGSGLAVARDLAAALVAEQAR
;
A
#
# COMPACT_ATOMS: atom_id res chain seq x y z
N MET A 1 -1.07 6.83 -8.36
CA MET A 1 -1.17 6.86 -6.88
C MET A 1 -1.77 8.16 -6.36
N THR A 2 -1.60 9.31 -7.03
CA THR A 2 -2.25 10.58 -6.66
C THR A 2 -3.09 11.22 -7.77
N GLY A 3 -2.99 10.74 -9.01
CA GLY A 3 -3.67 11.33 -10.18
C GLY A 3 -5.13 11.69 -9.92
N GLY A 4 -5.45 12.98 -9.95
CA GLY A 4 -6.78 13.53 -9.69
C GLY A 4 -7.15 13.73 -8.23
N ALA A 5 -6.22 13.55 -7.28
CA ALA A 5 -6.46 13.78 -5.86
C ALA A 5 -6.35 15.28 -5.52
N HIS A 6 -7.42 15.86 -5.00
CA HIS A 6 -7.39 17.22 -4.47
C HIS A 6 -7.16 17.20 -2.96
N CYS A 7 -5.98 17.66 -2.54
CA CYS A 7 -5.56 17.60 -1.13
C CYS A 7 -5.87 18.88 -0.34
N GLY A 8 -6.34 19.94 -1.01
CA GLY A 8 -6.55 21.27 -0.39
C GLY A 8 -5.27 21.93 0.14
N GLY A 9 -4.10 21.37 -0.20
CA GLY A 9 -2.79 21.89 0.19
C GLY A 9 -2.34 23.05 -0.70
N LEU A 10 -1.22 23.66 -0.31
CA LEU A 10 -0.62 24.79 -1.04
C LEU A 10 -0.09 24.40 -2.44
N GLU A 11 0.18 23.11 -2.64
CA GLU A 11 0.73 22.58 -3.89
C GLU A 11 -0.18 21.47 -4.44
N ASP A 12 -0.26 21.40 -5.77
CA ASP A 12 -0.92 20.31 -6.49
C ASP A 12 -0.13 19.01 -6.30
N ILE A 13 -0.81 17.97 -5.79
CA ILE A 13 -0.15 16.72 -5.44
C ILE A 13 0.38 15.98 -6.67
N ASP A 14 -0.27 16.10 -7.83
CA ASP A 14 0.20 15.46 -9.05
C ASP A 14 1.46 16.13 -9.54
N ARG A 15 1.50 17.47 -9.52
CA ARG A 15 2.72 18.25 -9.80
C ARG A 15 3.87 17.90 -8.84
N VAL A 16 3.60 17.65 -7.56
CA VAL A 16 4.64 17.25 -6.59
C VAL A 16 5.16 15.84 -6.90
N MET A 17 4.28 14.92 -7.26
CA MET A 17 4.65 13.54 -7.59
C MET A 17 5.35 13.41 -8.94
N GLU A 18 5.13 14.35 -9.86
CA GLU A 18 5.84 14.47 -11.14
C GLU A 18 7.27 15.03 -11.00
N GLN A 19 7.59 15.68 -9.89
CA GLN A 19 8.95 16.20 -9.67
C GLN A 19 9.93 15.04 -9.49
N PRO A 20 11.08 15.06 -10.20
CA PRO A 20 12.03 13.97 -10.15
C PRO A 20 12.62 13.80 -8.73
N GLY A 21 12.27 12.66 -8.11
CA GLY A 21 13.10 11.80 -7.27
C GLY A 21 13.62 12.31 -5.93
N SER A 22 13.75 13.62 -5.71
CA SER A 22 14.58 14.15 -4.62
C SER A 22 14.17 13.68 -3.23
N TRP A 23 12.86 13.50 -3.00
CA TRP A 23 12.32 12.98 -1.74
C TRP A 23 12.45 11.46 -1.61
N ILE A 24 12.35 10.70 -2.72
CA ILE A 24 12.56 9.25 -2.75
C ILE A 24 14.04 8.95 -2.53
N ASP A 25 14.93 9.68 -3.19
CA ASP A 25 16.38 9.54 -3.08
C ASP A 25 16.84 9.84 -1.65
N ALA A 26 16.34 10.93 -1.03
CA ALA A 26 16.61 11.26 0.36
C ALA A 26 16.15 10.16 1.34
N LEU A 27 15.08 9.45 0.98
CA LEU A 27 14.41 8.47 1.79
C LEU A 27 15.03 7.07 1.64
N LEU A 28 15.50 6.73 0.43
CA LEU A 28 16.35 5.56 0.15
C LEU A 28 17.77 5.72 0.71
N ALA A 29 18.27 6.96 0.80
CA ALA A 29 19.56 7.26 1.41
C ALA A 29 19.61 7.02 2.92
N VAL A 30 18.47 6.79 3.60
CA VAL A 30 18.43 6.46 5.03
C VAL A 30 18.84 4.98 5.25
N PRO A 31 20.07 4.70 5.74
CA PRO A 31 20.58 3.34 5.79
C PRO A 31 19.79 2.48 6.78
N GLY A 32 19.33 1.30 6.33
CA GLY A 32 18.81 0.22 7.18
C GLY A 32 17.56 0.53 8.02
N ARG A 33 17.00 1.74 7.93
CA ARG A 33 15.85 2.15 8.77
C ARG A 33 14.62 2.53 7.96
N TYR A 34 14.76 2.83 6.67
CA TYR A 34 13.60 3.18 5.86
C TYR A 34 12.59 2.01 5.74
N PRO A 35 12.98 0.77 5.37
CA PRO A 35 12.04 -0.34 5.30
C PRO A 35 11.32 -0.55 6.64
N LEU A 36 12.06 -0.58 7.75
CA LEU A 36 11.47 -0.75 9.08
C LEU A 36 10.50 0.38 9.44
N ARG A 37 10.84 1.65 9.15
CA ARG A 37 9.97 2.80 9.44
C ARG A 37 8.76 2.88 8.52
N ALA A 38 8.92 2.52 7.25
CA ALA A 38 7.86 2.42 6.27
C ALA A 38 6.81 1.39 6.69
N THR A 39 7.26 0.27 7.26
CA THR A 39 6.40 -0.88 7.57
C THR A 39 6.05 -1.01 9.06
N THR A 40 6.32 0.02 9.87
CA THR A 40 5.93 0.09 11.29
C THR A 40 4.83 1.12 11.47
N GLY A 41 3.70 0.73 12.06
CA GLY A 41 2.59 1.65 12.32
C GLY A 41 3.01 2.83 13.19
N ARG A 42 2.68 4.04 12.73
CA ARG A 42 2.94 5.33 13.40
C ARG A 42 1.67 6.07 13.78
N SER A 43 0.58 5.78 13.08
CA SER A 43 -0.77 6.20 13.46
C SER A 43 -1.71 4.99 13.41
N ALA A 44 -2.88 5.13 14.02
CA ALA A 44 -3.96 4.15 13.88
C ALA A 44 -4.53 4.08 12.46
N GLY A 45 -4.19 5.04 11.60
CA GLY A 45 -4.74 5.20 10.26
C GLY A 45 -6.14 5.81 10.26
N GLY A 46 -6.88 5.52 9.19
CA GLY A 46 -8.22 6.03 8.91
C GLY A 46 -8.72 5.55 7.55
N PRO A 47 -9.89 6.00 7.09
CA PRO A 47 -10.37 5.69 5.74
C PRO A 47 -9.32 6.03 4.65
N PRO A 48 -9.27 5.30 3.54
CA PRO A 48 -10.22 4.25 3.14
C PRO A 48 -9.97 2.87 3.77
N GLU A 49 -8.72 2.56 4.16
CA GLU A 49 -8.37 1.19 4.55
C GLU A 49 -8.54 0.89 6.05
N GLY A 50 -8.60 1.91 6.90
CA GLY A 50 -8.82 1.75 8.35
C GLY A 50 -7.72 0.95 9.06
N LEU A 51 -6.52 0.91 8.48
CA LEU A 51 -5.36 0.16 8.99
C LEU A 51 -4.29 1.09 9.57
N PRO A 52 -3.50 0.64 10.57
CA PRO A 52 -2.35 1.40 11.05
C PRO A 52 -1.45 1.85 9.90
N TYR A 53 -0.97 3.08 9.95
CA TYR A 53 -0.20 3.66 8.85
C TYR A 53 1.22 3.97 9.28
N GLY A 54 2.20 3.46 8.53
CA GLY A 54 3.61 3.77 8.66
C GLY A 54 4.02 4.93 7.76
N TRP A 55 5.28 4.93 7.29
CA TRP A 55 5.71 5.91 6.30
C TRP A 55 5.35 5.43 4.90
N LEU A 56 4.24 5.95 4.36
CA LEU A 56 3.69 5.68 3.01
C LEU A 56 3.04 4.30 2.81
N PHE A 57 2.98 3.46 3.85
CA PHE A 57 2.35 2.14 3.78
C PHE A 57 1.35 1.93 4.92
N TRP A 58 0.23 1.31 4.61
CA TRP A 58 -0.62 0.67 5.60
C TRP A 58 0.05 -0.61 6.09
N VAL A 59 -0.01 -0.84 7.39
CA VAL A 59 0.55 -2.02 8.06
C VAL A 59 -0.61 -2.95 8.42
N CYS A 60 -0.48 -4.22 8.07
CA CYS A 60 -1.51 -5.22 8.25
C CYS A 60 -0.92 -6.60 8.57
N ARG A 61 -1.77 -7.62 8.50
CA ARG A 61 -1.35 -9.02 8.61
C ARG A 61 -2.02 -9.87 7.55
N VAL A 62 -1.29 -10.85 7.04
CA VAL A 62 -1.78 -11.90 6.14
C VAL A 62 -1.49 -13.24 6.80
N ALA A 63 -2.51 -14.09 6.96
CA ALA A 63 -2.36 -15.39 7.64
C ALA A 63 -1.60 -15.32 8.99
N GLY A 64 -1.83 -14.25 9.77
CA GLY A 64 -1.15 -14.00 11.04
C GLY A 64 0.25 -13.40 10.93
N ARG A 65 0.87 -13.36 9.74
CA ARG A 65 2.22 -12.83 9.51
C ARG A 65 2.22 -11.31 9.28
N PRO A 66 3.30 -10.59 9.64
CA PRO A 66 3.44 -9.17 9.34
C PRO A 66 3.37 -8.91 7.82
N ALA A 67 2.58 -7.92 7.43
CA ALA A 67 2.46 -7.49 6.05
C ALA A 67 2.31 -5.98 5.97
N TYR A 68 2.60 -5.40 4.80
CA TYR A 68 2.39 -3.99 4.54
C TYR A 68 1.92 -3.79 3.11
N MET A 69 1.20 -2.70 2.88
CA MET A 69 0.60 -2.44 1.58
C MET A 69 0.44 -0.96 1.29
N ALA A 70 0.38 -0.64 0.00
CA ALA A 70 -0.02 0.66 -0.52
C ALA A 70 -1.24 0.44 -1.42
N ALA A 71 -2.26 1.27 -1.25
CA ALA A 71 -3.46 1.29 -2.05
C ALA A 71 -3.51 2.56 -2.91
N GLY A 72 -4.07 2.43 -4.10
CA GLY A 72 -4.32 3.51 -5.04
C GLY A 72 -5.77 3.52 -5.50
N TRP A 73 -6.21 4.67 -5.98
CA TRP A 73 -7.55 4.85 -6.52
C TRP A 73 -7.86 3.85 -7.65
N ALA A 74 -9.12 3.41 -7.75
CA ALA A 74 -9.57 2.35 -8.65
C ALA A 74 -9.09 0.92 -8.34
N GLY A 75 -8.77 0.64 -7.07
CA GLY A 75 -8.48 -0.73 -6.62
C GLY A 75 -7.07 -1.20 -6.96
N GLN A 76 -6.12 -0.26 -7.03
CA GLN A 76 -4.71 -0.57 -7.22
C GLN A 76 -4.09 -0.93 -5.88
N TYR A 77 -3.28 -1.98 -5.82
CA TYR A 77 -2.63 -2.38 -4.58
C TYR A 77 -1.22 -2.91 -4.83
N VAL A 78 -0.32 -2.64 -3.90
CA VAL A 78 0.89 -3.44 -3.69
C VAL A 78 0.79 -3.99 -2.27
N LEU A 79 0.83 -5.31 -2.11
CA LEU A 79 0.81 -6.00 -0.82
C LEU A 79 2.06 -6.89 -0.71
N VAL A 80 2.78 -6.77 0.40
CA VAL A 80 4.01 -7.53 0.65
C VAL A 80 3.90 -8.33 1.94
N VAL A 81 4.27 -9.60 1.87
CA VAL A 81 4.44 -10.51 3.02
C VAL A 81 5.91 -10.93 3.06
N PRO A 82 6.78 -10.19 3.79
CA PRO A 82 8.24 -10.34 3.66
C PRO A 82 8.76 -11.72 4.04
N GLU A 83 8.21 -12.31 5.10
CA GLU A 83 8.63 -13.63 5.59
C GLU A 83 8.41 -14.75 4.58
N GLU A 84 7.53 -14.52 3.60
CA GLU A 84 7.11 -15.49 2.57
C GLU A 84 7.71 -15.17 1.20
N THR A 85 8.54 -14.12 1.14
CA THR A 85 9.07 -13.56 -0.12
C THR A 85 7.96 -13.31 -1.15
N LEU A 86 6.77 -12.92 -0.68
CA LEU A 86 5.58 -12.75 -1.50
C LEU A 86 5.27 -11.26 -1.71
N THR A 87 5.12 -10.87 -2.96
CA THR A 87 4.59 -9.55 -3.36
C THR A 87 3.44 -9.75 -4.33
N ILE A 88 2.28 -9.16 -4.02
CA ILE A 88 1.13 -9.08 -4.92
C ILE A 88 1.02 -7.65 -5.42
N VAL A 89 0.91 -7.51 -6.74
CA VAL A 89 0.63 -6.23 -7.40
C VAL A 89 -0.71 -6.35 -8.11
N VAL A 90 -1.64 -5.47 -7.79
CA VAL A 90 -2.94 -5.35 -8.42
C VAL A 90 -3.01 -4.01 -9.13
N THR A 91 -3.29 -4.04 -10.42
CA THR A 91 -3.60 -2.85 -11.21
C THR A 91 -5.11 -2.66 -11.27
N GLY A 92 -5.55 -1.40 -11.22
CA GLY A 92 -6.95 -1.02 -11.21
C GLY A 92 -7.36 -0.37 -12.53
N ASP A 93 -8.61 -0.60 -12.93
CA ASP A 93 -9.25 0.08 -14.05
C ASP A 93 -10.42 0.93 -13.52
N PRO A 94 -10.36 2.27 -13.64
CA PRO A 94 -11.44 3.16 -13.26
C PRO A 94 -12.78 2.84 -13.91
N GLU A 95 -12.77 2.41 -15.18
CA GLU A 95 -13.99 2.09 -15.93
C GLU A 95 -14.65 0.81 -15.40
N GLY A 96 -13.93 0.00 -14.63
CA GLY A 96 -14.41 -1.19 -13.94
C GLY A 96 -15.08 -0.91 -12.59
N LEU A 97 -14.94 0.29 -12.02
CA LEU A 97 -15.53 0.61 -10.71
C LEU A 97 -17.06 0.61 -10.77
N ARG A 98 -17.69 -0.20 -9.93
CA ARG A 98 -19.15 -0.23 -9.75
C ARG A 98 -19.52 0.04 -8.29
N PRO A 99 -20.66 0.70 -8.00
CA PRO A 99 -21.18 0.77 -6.64
C PRO A 99 -21.26 -0.63 -6.03
N GLY A 100 -20.71 -0.80 -4.82
CA GLY A 100 -20.73 -2.10 -4.13
C GLY A 100 -19.67 -3.12 -4.57
N SER A 101 -18.65 -2.73 -5.35
CA SER A 101 -17.54 -3.63 -5.78
C SER A 101 -16.72 -4.26 -4.64
N GLY A 102 -17.01 -3.94 -3.38
CA GLY A 102 -16.27 -4.43 -2.22
C GLY A 102 -14.89 -3.76 -2.08
N SER A 103 -14.09 -4.27 -1.15
CA SER A 103 -12.73 -3.80 -0.91
C SER A 103 -11.74 -4.64 -1.71
N GLY A 104 -11.00 -4.02 -2.63
CA GLY A 104 -9.94 -4.73 -3.36
C GLY A 104 -8.81 -5.20 -2.42
N LEU A 105 -8.63 -4.55 -1.27
CA LEU A 105 -7.73 -5.01 -0.22
C LEU A 105 -8.14 -6.40 0.30
N ALA A 106 -9.44 -6.65 0.51
CA ALA A 106 -9.89 -7.95 1.00
C ALA A 106 -9.51 -9.06 0.02
N VAL A 107 -9.74 -8.85 -1.28
CA VAL A 107 -9.36 -9.79 -2.34
C VAL A 107 -7.85 -10.04 -2.36
N ALA A 108 -7.03 -8.98 -2.30
CA ALA A 108 -5.58 -9.11 -2.29
C ALA A 108 -5.07 -9.89 -1.06
N ARG A 109 -5.68 -9.67 0.12
CA ARG A 109 -5.31 -10.38 1.35
C ARG A 109 -5.73 -11.84 1.35
N ASP A 110 -6.91 -12.15 0.82
CA ASP A 110 -7.41 -13.51 0.70
C ASP A 110 -6.55 -14.33 -0.27
N LEU A 111 -6.19 -13.74 -1.42
CA LEU A 111 -5.25 -14.35 -2.36
C LEU A 111 -3.87 -14.59 -1.71
N ALA A 112 -3.33 -13.60 -1.00
CA ALA A 112 -2.06 -13.75 -0.30
C ALA A 112 -2.12 -14.86 0.76
N ALA A 113 -3.21 -14.93 1.54
CA ALA A 113 -3.39 -15.97 2.55
C ALA A 113 -3.47 -17.37 1.94
N ALA A 114 -4.14 -17.52 0.78
CA ALA A 114 -4.21 -18.78 0.06
C ALA A 114 -2.82 -19.24 -0.43
N LEU A 115 -2.04 -18.34 -1.03
CA LEU A 115 -0.68 -18.63 -1.50
C LEU A 115 0.26 -19.00 -0.34
N VAL A 116 0.16 -18.29 0.77
CA VAL A 116 0.92 -18.62 2.00
C VAL A 116 0.58 -20.01 2.52
N ALA A 117 -0.69 -20.39 2.52
CA ALA A 117 -1.12 -21.72 2.96
C ALA A 117 -0.63 -22.84 2.03
N GLU A 118 -0.48 -22.56 0.72
CA GLU A 118 0.05 -23.49 -0.26
C GLU A 118 1.55 -23.74 -0.06
N GLN A 119 2.33 -22.68 0.21
CA GLN A 119 3.78 -22.78 0.47
C GLN A 119 4.12 -23.57 1.74
N ALA A 120 3.18 -23.69 2.68
CA ALA A 120 3.36 -24.42 3.93
C ALA A 120 3.11 -25.94 3.82
N ARG A 121 2.69 -26.43 2.65
CA ARG A 121 2.47 -27.87 2.37
C ARG A 121 3.69 -28.50 1.71
#